data_AF-A0A7V1LRX3-F1
#
_entry.id   AF-A0A7V1LRX3-F1
#
_cell.length_a   1.000
_cell.length_b   1.000
_cell.length_c   1.000
_cell.angle_alpha   90.00
_cell.angle_beta   90.00
_cell.angle_gamma   90.00
#
_symmetry.space_group_name_H-M   'P 1'
#
loop_
_entity.id
_entity.type
_entity.pdbx_description
1 polymer ?
#
loop_
_entity_poly.entity_id
_entity_poly.type
_entity_poly.pdbx_seq_one_letter_code
_entity_poly.pdbx_strand_id
1 'polypeptide(L)'
;MSSDSKHRVHGIWSKLLKMFIKEYSPSSIVSFSDNRLFSGKVYEKLSFKYDGIIPPDYYWAKGMIRRHKSGLRKTDSEKLTGKTEIELRTAQGYERIWDLGKKRWTFQM
;
A
#
# COMPACT_ATOMS: atom_id res chain seq x y z
N MET A 1 -5.65 -4.41 -6.39
CA MET A 1 -6.78 -4.83 -7.25
C MET A 1 -7.73 -5.68 -6.42
N SER A 2 -8.88 -5.13 -6.01
CA SER A 2 -9.95 -5.85 -5.30
C SER A 2 -11.32 -5.58 -5.94
N SER A 3 -12.15 -6.62 -6.08
CA SER A 3 -13.53 -6.51 -6.56
C SER A 3 -14.45 -7.14 -5.51
N ASP A 4 -15.69 -6.68 -5.44
CA ASP A 4 -16.69 -7.34 -4.60
C ASP A 4 -16.85 -8.81 -5.05
N SER A 5 -16.71 -9.72 -4.09
CA SER A 5 -16.88 -11.16 -4.29
C SER A 5 -18.28 -11.53 -4.80
N LYS A 6 -19.32 -10.74 -4.45
CA LYS A 6 -20.70 -10.98 -4.90
C LYS A 6 -20.93 -10.62 -6.36
N HIS A 7 -20.13 -9.70 -6.91
CA HIS A 7 -20.26 -9.17 -8.27
C HIS A 7 -19.04 -9.52 -9.12
N ARG A 8 -18.70 -10.81 -9.18
CA ARG A 8 -17.49 -11.27 -9.85
C ARG A 8 -17.66 -11.29 -11.37
N VAL A 9 -16.98 -10.39 -12.06
CA VAL A 9 -16.92 -10.34 -13.53
C VAL A 9 -15.57 -10.87 -14.02
N HIS A 10 -15.58 -11.89 -14.87
CA HIS A 10 -14.35 -12.43 -15.45
C HIS A 10 -13.63 -11.37 -16.30
N GLY A 11 -12.32 -11.24 -16.09
CA GLY A 11 -11.48 -10.30 -16.82
C GLY A 11 -11.69 -8.83 -16.46
N ILE A 12 -12.43 -8.50 -15.39
CA ILE A 12 -12.76 -7.10 -15.02
C ILE A 12 -11.52 -6.20 -14.98
N TRP A 13 -10.41 -6.68 -14.42
CA TRP A 13 -9.17 -5.92 -14.34
C TRP A 13 -8.58 -5.55 -15.70
N SER A 14 -8.60 -6.47 -16.67
CA SER A 14 -8.14 -6.19 -18.03
C SER A 14 -9.02 -5.16 -18.74
N LYS A 15 -10.34 -5.19 -18.49
CA LYS A 15 -11.29 -4.23 -19.06
C LYS A 15 -11.06 -2.83 -18.48
N LEU A 16 -10.97 -2.72 -17.16
CA LEU A 16 -10.71 -1.45 -16.48
C LEU A 16 -9.36 -0.86 -16.86
N LEU A 17 -8.31 -1.70 -16.95
CA LEU A 17 -6.98 -1.25 -17.39
C LEU A 17 -7.02 -0.69 -18.81
N LYS A 18 -7.67 -1.39 -19.75
CA LYS A 18 -7.82 -0.92 -21.14
C LYS A 18 -8.59 0.40 -21.22
N MET A 19 -9.66 0.53 -20.44
CA MET A 19 -10.42 1.78 -20.35
C MET A 19 -9.56 2.92 -19.81
N PHE A 20 -8.84 2.69 -18.71
CA PHE A 20 -7.95 3.68 -18.11
C PHE A 20 -6.85 4.14 -19.09
N ILE A 21 -6.21 3.20 -19.80
CA ILE A 21 -5.19 3.51 -20.81
C ILE A 21 -5.78 4.36 -21.94
N LYS A 22 -6.97 3.99 -22.44
CA LYS A 22 -7.64 4.73 -23.51
C LYS A 22 -8.03 6.15 -23.09
N GLU A 23 -8.53 6.31 -21.87
CA GLU A 23 -9.05 7.58 -21.37
C GLU A 23 -7.93 8.56 -21.01
N TYR A 24 -6.89 8.09 -20.33
CA TYR A 24 -5.85 8.97 -19.80
C TYR A 24 -4.55 8.96 -20.60
N SER A 25 -4.36 8.01 -21.53
CA SER A 25 -3.15 7.85 -22.35
C SER A 25 -1.83 8.01 -21.55
N PRO A 26 -1.67 7.32 -20.40
CA PRO A 26 -0.50 7.53 -19.54
C PRO A 26 0.75 6.92 -20.19
N SER A 27 1.92 7.54 -19.99
CA SER A 27 3.20 7.01 -20.50
C SER A 27 3.66 5.75 -19.76
N SER A 28 3.28 5.60 -18.49
CA SER A 28 3.55 4.42 -17.68
C SER A 28 2.57 4.29 -16.52
N ILE A 29 2.45 3.08 -15.97
CA ILE A 29 1.63 2.80 -14.79
C ILE A 29 2.48 2.08 -13.76
N VAL A 30 2.49 2.60 -12.54
CA VAL A 30 3.14 1.96 -11.38
C VAL A 30 2.07 1.45 -10.42
N SER A 31 2.24 0.22 -9.95
CA SER A 31 1.35 -0.38 -8.97
C SER A 31 2.11 -1.24 -7.96
N PHE A 32 1.44 -1.61 -6.87
CA PHE A 32 2.05 -2.33 -5.76
C PHE A 32 1.16 -3.47 -5.30
N SER A 33 1.75 -4.63 -5.00
CA SER A 33 1.06 -5.75 -4.36
C SER A 33 1.63 -6.01 -2.97
N ASP A 34 0.76 -5.96 -1.96
CA ASP A 34 1.13 -6.28 -0.57
C ASP A 34 1.44 -7.78 -0.43
N ASN A 35 2.62 -8.10 0.09
CA ASN A 35 3.12 -9.47 0.18
C ASN A 35 2.32 -10.33 1.18
N ARG A 36 1.58 -9.72 2.12
CA ARG A 36 0.74 -10.43 3.08
C ARG A 36 -0.53 -10.97 2.47
N LEU A 37 -1.02 -10.31 1.42
CA LEU A 37 -2.37 -10.53 0.88
C LEU A 37 -2.34 -11.14 -0.52
N PHE A 38 -1.31 -10.85 -1.32
CA PHE A 38 -1.30 -11.19 -2.74
C PHE A 38 0.08 -11.68 -3.20
N SER A 39 0.08 -12.64 -4.12
CA SER A 39 1.31 -13.10 -4.80
C SER A 39 1.83 -12.13 -5.86
N GLY A 40 0.93 -11.30 -6.41
CA GLY A 40 1.21 -10.37 -7.51
C GLY A 40 0.91 -10.93 -8.91
N LYS A 41 0.55 -12.22 -9.05
CA LYS A 41 0.30 -12.89 -10.35
C LYS A 41 -0.72 -12.19 -11.27
N VAL A 42 -1.63 -11.38 -10.71
CA VAL A 42 -2.58 -10.60 -11.53
C VAL A 42 -1.87 -9.56 -12.40
N TYR A 43 -0.79 -8.96 -11.89
CA TYR A 43 0.00 -7.97 -12.61
C TYR A 43 0.74 -8.63 -13.79
N GLU A 44 1.37 -9.79 -13.55
CA GLU A 44 2.01 -10.60 -14.60
C GLU A 44 1.04 -10.93 -15.75
N LYS A 45 -0.19 -11.37 -15.41
CA LYS A 45 -1.24 -11.67 -16.40
C LYS A 45 -1.72 -10.45 -17.18
N LEU A 46 -1.52 -9.25 -16.66
CA LEU A 46 -1.86 -7.98 -17.31
C LEU A 46 -0.64 -7.32 -17.97
N SER A 47 0.43 -8.09 -18.18
CA SER A 47 1.67 -7.64 -18.82
C SER A 47 2.46 -6.57 -18.06
N PHE A 48 2.16 -6.35 -16.77
CA PHE A 48 3.07 -5.59 -15.92
C PHE A 48 4.37 -6.38 -15.71
N LYS A 49 5.47 -5.66 -15.60
CA LYS A 49 6.79 -6.17 -15.25
C LYS A 49 7.05 -5.99 -13.76
N TYR A 50 7.71 -6.96 -13.16
CA TYR A 50 8.24 -6.82 -11.81
C TYR A 50 9.39 -5.81 -11.84
N ASP A 51 9.34 -4.81 -10.97
CA ASP A 51 10.29 -3.70 -10.96
C ASP A 51 11.13 -3.66 -9.67
N GLY A 52 10.69 -4.33 -8.60
CA GLY A 52 11.46 -4.44 -7.38
C GLY A 52 10.63 -4.76 -6.15
N ILE A 53 11.32 -4.92 -5.02
CA ILE A 53 10.70 -5.11 -3.71
C ILE A 53 10.81 -3.82 -2.88
N ILE A 54 9.70 -3.46 -2.24
CA ILE A 54 9.66 -2.47 -1.17
C ILE A 54 9.86 -3.24 0.13
N PRO A 55 10.84 -2.85 0.96
CA PRO A 55 11.07 -3.51 2.24
C PRO A 55 9.85 -3.37 3.16
N PRO A 56 9.78 -4.22 4.20
CA PRO A 56 8.80 -4.08 5.27
C PRO A 56 8.69 -2.64 5.80
N ASP A 57 7.46 -2.21 6.04
CA ASP A 57 7.11 -0.95 6.68
C ASP A 57 6.21 -1.20 7.90
N TYR A 58 6.01 -0.17 8.72
CA TYR A 58 5.21 -0.26 9.94
C TYR A 58 3.98 0.65 9.93
N TYR A 59 2.99 0.23 10.71
CA TYR A 59 1.81 0.99 11.06
C TYR A 59 1.73 1.10 12.57
N TRP A 60 1.09 2.16 13.05
CA TRP A 60 0.69 2.26 14.44
C TRP A 60 -0.68 1.60 14.62
N ALA A 61 -0.86 0.83 15.67
CA ALA A 61 -2.12 0.21 16.04
C ALA A 61 -2.53 0.65 17.44
N LYS A 62 -3.83 0.89 17.65
CA LYS A 62 -4.41 1.11 18.97
C LYS A 62 -5.69 0.28 19.04
N GLY A 63 -5.63 -0.84 19.77
CA GLY A 63 -6.64 -1.90 19.67
C GLY A 63 -6.73 -2.44 18.23
N MET A 64 -7.96 -2.55 17.71
CA MET A 64 -8.22 -3.07 16.35
C MET A 64 -8.02 -2.03 15.23
N ILE A 65 -7.66 -0.79 15.56
CA ILE A 65 -7.56 0.31 14.59
C ILE A 65 -6.10 0.51 14.20
N ARG A 66 -5.82 0.37 12.90
CA ARG A 66 -4.52 0.66 12.29
C ARG A 66 -4.49 2.08 11.75
N ARG A 67 -3.40 2.80 11.99
CA ARG A 67 -3.13 4.16 11.49
C ARG A 67 -1.79 4.19 10.76
N HIS A 68 -1.78 4.88 9.62
CA HIS A 68 -0.56 5.10 8.87
C HIS A 68 0.39 6.02 9.64
N LYS A 69 1.70 5.71 9.62
CA LYS A 69 2.73 6.47 10.34
C LYS A 69 2.74 7.97 10.04
N SER A 70 2.39 8.38 8.81
CA SER A 70 2.33 9.80 8.44
C SER A 70 1.30 10.60 9.24
N GLY A 71 0.20 9.96 9.67
CA GLY A 71 -0.85 10.60 10.47
C GLY A 71 -0.52 10.69 11.96
N LEU A 72 0.61 10.10 12.39
CA LEU A 72 1.06 10.08 13.77
C LEU A 72 2.50 10.60 13.90
N ARG A 73 2.95 11.42 12.94
CA ARG A 73 4.19 12.17 13.09
C ARG A 73 4.10 13.11 14.28
N LYS A 74 5.22 13.38 14.94
CA LYS A 74 5.26 14.36 16.04
C LYS A 74 4.74 15.73 15.60
N THR A 75 3.85 16.32 16.38
CA THR A 75 3.50 17.74 16.27
C THR A 75 4.67 18.62 16.73
N ASP A 76 4.62 19.92 16.45
CA ASP A 76 5.67 20.84 16.89
C ASP A 76 5.75 20.93 18.42
N SER A 77 4.63 20.87 19.13
CA SER A 77 4.59 20.78 20.59
C SER A 77 5.20 19.48 21.11
N GLU A 78 4.95 18.34 20.46
CA GLU A 78 5.51 17.05 20.85
C GLU A 78 7.04 17.00 20.65
N LYS A 79 7.58 17.70 19.64
CA LYS A 79 9.02 17.79 19.42
C LYS A 79 9.76 18.46 20.58
N LEU A 80 9.13 19.44 21.25
CA LEU A 80 9.72 20.15 22.40
C LEU A 80 9.91 19.24 23.62
N THR A 81 9.21 18.11 23.69
CA THR A 81 9.32 17.18 24.83
C THR A 81 10.63 16.39 24.88
N GLY A 82 11.42 16.41 23.80
CA GLY A 82 12.66 15.62 23.68
C GLY A 82 12.46 14.11 23.50
N LYS A 83 11.27 13.57 23.76
CA LYS A 83 10.94 12.15 23.60
C LYS A 83 10.97 11.73 22.13
N THR A 84 11.38 10.51 21.84
CA THR A 84 11.30 9.91 20.50
C THR A 84 9.84 9.68 20.06
N GLU A 85 9.59 9.47 18.76
CA GLU A 85 8.23 9.19 18.28
C GLU A 85 7.71 7.88 18.88
N ILE A 86 8.60 6.90 19.05
CA ILE A 86 8.24 5.60 19.63
C ILE A 86 7.79 5.78 21.08
N GLU A 87 8.58 6.46 21.91
CA GLU A 87 8.22 6.71 23.31
C GLU A 87 6.90 7.46 23.44
N LEU A 88 6.68 8.49 22.61
CA LEU A 88 5.43 9.26 22.62
C LEU A 88 4.22 8.40 22.24
N ARG A 89 4.33 7.65 21.14
CA ARG A 89 3.20 6.83 20.64
C ARG A 89 2.94 5.64 21.56
N THR A 90 3.98 5.01 22.11
CA THR A 90 3.84 3.98 23.13
C THR A 90 3.15 4.52 24.40
N ALA A 91 3.55 5.69 24.90
CA ALA A 91 2.89 6.32 26.04
C ALA A 91 1.41 6.68 25.78
N GLN A 92 1.05 6.91 24.52
CA GLN A 92 -0.34 7.15 24.09
C GLN A 92 -1.14 5.85 23.84
N GLY A 93 -0.54 4.68 24.08
CA GLY A 93 -1.15 3.37 23.91
C GLY A 93 -1.15 2.84 22.47
N TYR A 94 -0.20 3.29 21.64
CA TYR A 94 0.02 2.72 20.31
C TYR A 94 1.11 1.66 20.31
N GLU A 95 0.88 0.61 19.54
CA GLU A 95 1.84 -0.45 19.24
C GLU A 95 2.26 -0.40 17.77
N ARG A 96 3.49 -0.84 17.47
CA ARG A 96 3.93 -0.97 16.08
C ARG A 96 3.62 -2.36 15.56
N ILE A 97 2.96 -2.40 14.42
CA ILE A 97 2.78 -3.62 13.64
C ILE A 97 3.54 -3.48 12.32
N TRP A 98 4.21 -4.54 11.92
CA TRP A 98 5.01 -4.56 10.70
C TRP A 98 4.25 -5.27 9.57
N ASP A 99 4.43 -4.78 8.34
CA ASP A 99 4.05 -5.51 7.15
C ASP A 99 5.20 -6.40 6.64
N LEU A 100 4.96 -7.12 5.54
CA LEU A 100 5.97 -8.00 4.91
C LEU A 100 6.52 -7.37 3.62
N GLY A 101 6.45 -6.05 3.51
CA GLY A 101 6.82 -5.32 2.31
C GLY A 101 5.82 -5.49 1.16
N LYS A 102 6.19 -4.96 0.00
CA LYS A 102 5.36 -4.94 -1.20
C LYS A 102 6.20 -5.22 -2.43
N LYS A 103 5.64 -5.85 -3.46
CA LYS A 103 6.27 -5.87 -4.79
C LYS A 103 5.80 -4.67 -5.60
N ARG A 104 6.72 -4.00 -6.29
CA ARG A 104 6.44 -2.93 -7.25
C ARG A 104 6.34 -3.52 -8.65
N TRP A 105 5.32 -3.08 -9.37
CA TRP A 105 4.98 -3.53 -10.72
C TRP A 105 4.87 -2.31 -11.63
N THR A 106 5.43 -2.41 -12.83
CA THR A 106 5.41 -1.34 -13.83
C THR A 106 4.81 -1.83 -15.14
N PHE A 107 4.03 -0.97 -15.79
CA PHE A 107 3.51 -1.21 -17.14
C PHE A 107 3.95 -0.03 -18.00
N GLN A 108 4.63 -0.31 -19.11
CA GLN A 108 4.99 0.68 -20.12
C GLN A 108 4.06 0.50 -21.33
N MET A 109 3.69 1.61 -21.98
CA MET A 109 2.85 1.60 -23.19
C MET A 109 3.62 1.12 -24.41
#